data_AF-A0A5C4X303-F1
#
_entry.id   AF-A0A5C4X303-F1
#
_cell.length_a   1.000
_cell.length_b   1.000
_cell.length_c   1.000
_cell.angle_alpha   90.00
_cell.angle_beta   90.00
_cell.angle_gamma   90.00
#
_symmetry.space_group_name_H-M   'P 1'
#
loop_
_entity.id
_entity.type
_entity.pdbx_description
1 polymer ?
#
loop_
_entity_poly.entity_id
_entity_poly.type
_entity_poly.pdbx_seq_one_letter_code
_entity_poly.pdbx_strand_id
1 'polypeptide(L)'
;MAKGNKGNKKPRLAPVGGWPTGRKTAVPAERELSESAKQVPRLDIDHDEINERRPVWRFADLDDDGPWALSECGSADLKDILSKLNSFEKMKVGEIFASGSEHGKKYSLDSLGKEARNRLVEIEKDDETQIVRLRFSGKARFYGFLREHVFHVLWWDPEHEVVPSSKKNT
;
A
#
# COMPACT_ATOMS: atom_id res chain seq x y z
N MET A 1 -6.03 -72.65 9.65
CA MET A 1 -7.41 -73.17 9.68
C MET A 1 -8.36 -72.05 10.12
N ALA A 2 -9.48 -71.91 9.41
CA ALA A 2 -10.71 -71.15 9.72
C ALA A 2 -10.62 -69.64 10.00
N LYS A 3 -11.55 -68.78 9.59
CA LYS A 3 -12.57 -68.66 8.53
C LYS A 3 -13.10 -67.24 8.76
N GLY A 4 -13.23 -66.44 7.71
CA GLY A 4 -13.66 -65.05 7.83
C GLY A 4 -15.09 -64.90 8.32
N ASN A 5 -15.41 -63.72 8.87
CA ASN A 5 -16.79 -63.28 9.01
C ASN A 5 -16.94 -61.89 8.38
N LYS A 6 -17.75 -61.86 7.31
CA LYS A 6 -18.09 -60.66 6.53
C LYS A 6 -19.10 -59.83 7.32
N GLY A 7 -18.66 -58.69 7.84
CA GLY A 7 -19.55 -57.66 8.36
C GLY A 7 -20.42 -57.07 7.24
N ASN A 8 -21.70 -57.34 7.31
CA ASN A 8 -22.76 -56.94 6.39
C ASN A 8 -22.86 -55.40 6.30
N LYS A 9 -22.35 -54.78 5.22
CA LYS A 9 -22.55 -53.35 4.95
C LYS A 9 -23.95 -53.15 4.38
N LYS A 10 -24.87 -52.60 5.18
CA LYS A 10 -26.15 -52.08 4.67
C LYS A 10 -25.86 -50.98 3.63
N PRO A 11 -26.51 -50.99 2.44
CA PRO A 11 -26.38 -49.88 1.51
C PRO A 11 -27.03 -48.64 2.12
N ARG A 12 -26.32 -47.51 2.12
CA ARG A 12 -26.90 -46.20 2.46
C ARG A 12 -27.95 -45.88 1.39
N LEU A 13 -29.22 -45.86 1.76
CA LEU A 13 -30.29 -45.31 0.94
C LEU A 13 -30.08 -43.80 0.82
N ALA A 14 -30.17 -43.28 -0.40
CA ALA A 14 -30.10 -41.84 -0.67
C ALA A 14 -31.32 -41.12 -0.06
N PRO A 15 -31.18 -39.87 0.42
CA PRO A 15 -32.33 -39.07 0.80
C PRO A 15 -33.20 -38.78 -0.43
N VAL A 16 -34.52 -38.73 -0.24
CA VAL A 16 -35.45 -38.23 -1.27
C VAL A 16 -35.13 -36.75 -1.47
N GLY A 17 -34.41 -36.43 -2.55
CA GLY A 17 -33.87 -35.09 -2.84
C GLY A 17 -32.47 -35.07 -3.48
N GLY A 18 -31.76 -36.21 -3.54
CA GLY A 18 -30.44 -36.28 -4.16
C GLY A 18 -29.34 -35.58 -3.36
N TRP A 19 -28.07 -35.83 -3.72
CA TRP A 19 -26.95 -35.06 -3.16
C TRP A 19 -26.84 -33.76 -3.94
N PRO A 20 -26.71 -32.59 -3.28
CA PRO A 20 -26.44 -31.34 -3.99
C PRO A 20 -25.04 -31.42 -4.58
N THR A 21 -24.94 -31.82 -5.85
CA THR A 21 -23.70 -31.79 -6.61
C THR A 21 -23.46 -30.37 -7.09
N GLY A 22 -22.36 -29.79 -6.63
CA GLY A 22 -21.75 -28.62 -7.27
C GLY A 22 -22.11 -27.29 -6.63
N ARG A 23 -21.52 -26.98 -5.48
CA ARG A 23 -21.20 -25.58 -5.17
C ARG A 23 -19.87 -25.29 -5.87
N LYS A 24 -19.94 -24.72 -7.08
CA LYS A 24 -18.76 -24.05 -7.66
C LYS A 24 -18.39 -22.96 -6.66
N THR A 25 -17.29 -23.13 -5.96
CA THR A 25 -16.64 -22.04 -5.23
C THR A 25 -16.28 -21.01 -6.29
N ALA A 26 -17.04 -19.93 -6.35
CA ALA A 26 -16.66 -18.76 -7.13
C ALA A 26 -15.33 -18.26 -6.55
N VAL A 27 -14.28 -18.34 -7.35
CA VAL A 27 -13.03 -17.60 -7.12
C VAL A 27 -13.44 -16.13 -6.97
N PRO A 28 -12.99 -15.39 -5.95
CA PRO A 28 -13.27 -13.96 -5.86
C PRO A 28 -12.73 -13.33 -7.14
N ALA A 29 -13.59 -12.58 -7.85
CA ALA A 29 -13.20 -11.86 -9.04
C ALA A 29 -11.98 -10.97 -8.71
N GLU A 30 -10.93 -11.05 -9.53
CA GLU A 30 -9.87 -10.05 -9.56
C GLU A 30 -10.54 -8.68 -9.67
N ARG A 31 -10.42 -7.86 -8.63
CA ARG A 31 -10.85 -6.46 -8.66
C ARG A 31 -9.90 -5.74 -9.62
N GLU A 32 -10.36 -5.53 -10.84
CA GLU A 32 -9.74 -4.55 -11.73
C GLU A 32 -9.93 -3.14 -11.14
N LEU A 33 -8.91 -2.30 -11.30
CA LEU A 33 -8.87 -0.91 -10.86
C LEU A 33 -10.18 -0.22 -11.21
N SER A 34 -10.91 0.26 -10.20
CA SER A 34 -12.26 0.78 -10.41
C SER A 34 -12.24 2.08 -11.22
N GLU A 35 -13.03 2.15 -12.30
CA GLU A 35 -13.13 3.31 -13.21
C GLU A 35 -13.83 4.55 -12.60
N SER A 36 -14.25 4.49 -11.33
CA SER A 36 -14.97 5.59 -10.69
C SER A 36 -14.16 6.16 -9.53
N ALA A 37 -13.16 6.97 -9.88
CA ALA A 37 -12.57 7.93 -8.95
C ALA A 37 -13.69 8.87 -8.48
N LYS A 38 -14.30 8.58 -7.33
CA LYS A 38 -15.15 9.55 -6.63
C LYS A 38 -14.25 10.73 -6.31
N GLN A 39 -14.39 11.82 -7.06
CA GLN A 39 -13.77 13.09 -6.72
C GLN A 39 -14.23 13.48 -5.33
N VAL A 40 -13.35 13.27 -4.34
CA VAL A 40 -13.51 13.84 -3.01
C VAL A 40 -13.62 15.35 -3.23
N PRO A 41 -14.64 16.04 -2.69
CA PRO A 41 -14.72 17.48 -2.78
C PRO A 41 -13.42 18.05 -2.23
N ARG A 42 -12.59 18.64 -3.11
CA ARG A 42 -11.50 19.47 -2.65
C ARG A 42 -12.20 20.62 -1.93
N LEU A 43 -12.07 20.67 -0.60
CA LEU A 43 -12.21 21.94 0.09
C LEU A 43 -11.30 22.90 -0.68
N ASP A 44 -11.85 24.01 -1.15
CA ASP A 44 -11.10 25.08 -1.84
C ASP A 44 -10.18 25.74 -0.80
N ILE A 45 -9.17 25.00 -0.38
CA ILE A 45 -8.10 25.49 0.45
C ILE A 45 -7.10 26.08 -0.52
N ASP A 46 -6.77 27.35 -0.28
CA ASP A 46 -5.76 28.05 -1.05
C ASP A 46 -4.47 27.22 -1.08
N HIS A 47 -4.04 26.85 -2.29
CA HIS A 47 -2.86 26.04 -2.51
C HIS A 47 -1.61 26.70 -1.92
N ASP A 48 -1.57 28.04 -1.93
CA ASP A 48 -0.47 28.82 -1.38
C ASP A 48 -0.44 28.72 0.15
N GLU A 49 -1.60 28.73 0.82
CA GLU A 49 -1.67 28.54 2.27
C GLU A 49 -1.17 27.15 2.68
N ILE A 50 -1.56 26.09 1.96
CA ILE A 50 -1.08 24.72 2.24
C ILE A 50 0.44 24.64 2.06
N ASN A 51 0.97 25.24 0.99
CA ASN A 51 2.39 25.20 0.70
C ASN A 51 3.23 25.88 1.79
N GLU A 52 2.65 26.85 2.52
CA GLU A 52 3.27 27.55 3.64
C GLU A 52 3.20 26.79 4.98
N ARG A 53 2.35 25.76 5.08
CA ARG A 53 2.25 24.90 6.27
C ARG A 53 3.43 23.93 6.36
N ARG A 54 3.71 23.46 7.58
CA ARG A 54 4.72 22.43 7.86
C ARG A 54 4.07 21.04 7.87
N PRO A 55 4.77 19.98 7.47
CA PRO A 55 4.18 18.65 7.41
C PRO A 55 3.84 18.13 8.81
N VAL A 56 2.77 17.33 8.89
CA VAL A 56 2.41 16.54 10.08
C VAL A 56 2.28 15.07 9.67
N TRP A 57 2.75 14.16 10.54
CA TRP A 57 2.77 12.74 10.25
C TRP A 57 1.52 12.04 10.81
N ARG A 58 0.84 11.27 9.96
CA ARG A 58 -0.25 10.39 10.38
C ARG A 58 0.09 8.95 10.02
N PHE A 59 0.02 8.05 11.00
CA PHE A 59 0.37 6.63 10.83
C PHE A 59 -0.86 5.71 10.74
N ALA A 60 -2.06 6.28 10.66
CA ALA A 60 -3.32 5.50 10.64
C ALA A 60 -3.47 4.64 9.36
N ASP A 61 -2.74 4.98 8.30
CA ASP A 61 -2.73 4.26 7.02
C ASP A 61 -1.46 3.41 6.84
N LEU A 62 -0.66 3.22 7.89
CA LEU A 62 0.57 2.44 7.82
C LEU A 62 0.24 0.98 7.46
N ASP A 63 0.81 0.48 6.37
CA ASP A 63 0.73 -0.91 5.95
C ASP A 63 1.94 -1.69 6.51
N ASP A 64 1.79 -2.15 7.74
CA ASP A 64 2.85 -2.81 8.51
C ASP A 64 2.85 -4.34 8.36
N ASP A 65 1.91 -4.89 7.58
CA ASP A 65 1.82 -6.33 7.26
C ASP A 65 2.37 -6.63 5.85
N GLY A 66 2.92 -5.63 5.17
CA GLY A 66 3.39 -5.69 3.78
C GLY A 66 4.90 -5.83 3.62
N PRO A 67 5.40 -5.89 2.37
CA PRO A 67 6.83 -5.99 2.07
C PRO A 67 7.65 -4.74 2.48
N TRP A 68 6.96 -3.62 2.73
CA TRP A 68 7.56 -2.34 3.12
C TRP A 68 7.12 -1.91 4.53
N ALA A 69 6.95 -2.89 5.42
CA ALA A 69 6.59 -2.67 6.81
C ALA A 69 7.63 -1.81 7.54
N LEU A 70 7.16 -0.85 8.33
CA LEU A 70 8.01 -0.01 9.16
C LEU A 70 8.49 -0.77 10.41
N SER A 71 7.70 -1.72 10.92
CA SER A 71 8.07 -2.57 12.07
C SER A 71 9.35 -3.37 11.83
N GLU A 72 9.64 -3.71 10.59
CA GLU A 72 10.83 -4.48 10.19
C GLU A 72 12.07 -3.60 10.03
N CYS A 73 11.99 -2.29 10.28
CA CYS A 73 13.15 -1.40 10.18
C CYS A 73 14.17 -1.65 11.31
N GLY A 74 15.45 -1.58 10.97
CA GLY A 74 16.52 -1.71 11.96
C GLY A 74 16.61 -0.51 12.90
N SER A 75 17.30 -0.66 14.03
CA SER A 75 17.51 0.46 14.98
C SER A 75 18.25 1.65 14.38
N ALA A 76 19.13 1.41 13.41
CA ALA A 76 19.83 2.47 12.67
C ALA A 76 18.85 3.24 11.77
N ASP A 77 17.97 2.53 11.06
CA ASP A 77 16.94 3.12 10.22
C ASP A 77 15.97 3.96 11.05
N LEU A 78 15.52 3.44 12.19
CA LEU A 78 14.61 4.19 13.07
C LEU A 78 15.21 5.52 13.53
N LYS A 79 16.51 5.54 13.87
CA LYS A 79 17.21 6.78 14.25
C LYS A 79 17.27 7.77 13.09
N ASP A 80 17.63 7.29 11.90
CA ASP A 80 17.66 8.11 10.68
C ASP A 80 16.27 8.64 10.32
N ILE A 81 15.25 7.80 10.48
CA ILE A 81 13.85 8.14 10.26
C ILE A 81 13.45 9.30 11.15
N LEU A 82 13.60 9.15 12.46
CA LEU A 82 13.19 10.17 13.44
C LEU A 82 13.95 11.50 13.22
N SER A 83 15.25 11.42 12.95
CA SER A 83 16.08 12.59 12.65
C SER A 83 15.57 13.33 11.40
N LYS A 84 15.23 12.58 10.35
CA LYS A 84 14.81 13.16 9.08
C LYS A 84 13.38 13.69 9.13
N LEU A 85 12.45 13.00 9.79
CA LEU A 85 11.11 13.53 10.07
C LEU A 85 11.18 14.86 10.82
N ASN A 86 12.02 14.95 11.86
CA ASN A 86 12.26 16.21 12.58
C ASN A 86 12.83 17.31 11.67
N SER A 87 13.67 16.96 10.70
CA SER A 87 14.20 17.93 9.72
C SER A 87 13.11 18.46 8.79
N PHE A 88 12.18 17.60 8.35
CA PHE A 88 11.07 17.99 7.49
C PHE A 88 10.04 18.85 8.20
N GLU A 89 9.80 18.65 9.50
CA GLU A 89 8.93 19.53 10.31
C GLU A 89 9.43 20.98 10.41
N LYS A 90 10.69 21.22 10.05
CA LYS A 90 11.28 22.57 9.98
C LYS A 90 11.10 23.24 8.62
N MET A 91 10.63 22.48 7.63
CA MET A 91 10.42 22.93 6.25
C MET A 91 8.94 23.08 5.97
N LYS A 92 8.61 23.95 5.01
CA LYS A 92 7.26 24.07 4.49
C LYS A 92 6.97 22.98 3.45
N VAL A 93 5.70 22.62 3.30
CA VAL A 93 5.26 21.62 2.30
C VAL A 93 5.71 22.01 0.89
N GLY A 94 5.59 23.30 0.55
CA GLY A 94 6.03 23.83 -0.74
C GLY A 94 7.53 23.69 -0.99
N GLU A 95 8.36 23.77 0.06
CA GLU A 95 9.82 23.58 -0.05
C GLU A 95 10.18 22.11 -0.24
N ILE A 96 9.50 21.22 0.49
CA ILE A 96 9.75 19.77 0.42
C ILE A 96 9.40 19.23 -0.97
N PHE A 97 8.26 19.65 -1.52
CA PHE A 97 7.72 19.15 -2.78
C PHE A 97 7.87 20.12 -3.96
N ALA A 98 8.77 21.10 -3.86
CA ALA A 98 9.08 22.01 -4.95
C ALA A 98 9.54 21.25 -6.21
N SER A 99 9.27 21.82 -7.39
CA SER A 99 9.81 21.29 -8.64
C SER A 99 11.34 21.23 -8.59
N GLY A 100 11.92 20.07 -8.88
CA GLY A 100 13.38 19.84 -8.77
C GLY A 100 13.90 19.54 -7.36
N SER A 101 13.03 19.53 -6.33
CA SER A 101 13.41 19.11 -4.98
C SER A 101 13.85 17.65 -4.96
N GLU A 102 14.94 17.39 -4.24
CA GLU A 102 15.41 16.03 -3.96
C GLU A 102 14.80 15.45 -2.68
N HIS A 103 14.13 16.28 -1.88
CA HIS A 103 13.47 15.86 -0.64
C HIS A 103 12.21 15.05 -0.92
N GLY A 104 11.28 15.64 -1.68
CA GLY A 104 9.96 15.10 -1.90
C GLY A 104 9.61 15.03 -3.38
N LYS A 105 8.98 13.95 -3.83
CA LYS A 105 8.46 13.82 -5.20
C LYS A 105 7.04 13.24 -5.18
N LYS A 106 6.19 13.70 -6.10
CA LYS A 106 4.84 13.20 -6.31
C LYS A 106 4.84 12.30 -7.54
N TYR A 107 4.15 11.17 -7.45
CA TYR A 107 4.08 10.15 -8.50
C TYR A 107 2.61 9.81 -8.77
N SER A 108 2.27 9.57 -10.04
CA SER A 108 1.01 8.88 -10.37
C SER A 108 1.10 7.43 -9.92
N LEU A 109 -0.02 6.83 -9.50
CA LEU A 109 -0.05 5.40 -9.15
C LEU A 109 0.40 4.51 -10.31
N ASP A 110 0.20 4.93 -11.56
CA ASP A 110 0.62 4.20 -12.76
C ASP A 110 2.14 4.05 -12.89
N SER A 111 2.90 4.92 -12.23
CA SER A 111 4.36 4.88 -12.25
C SER A 111 4.96 3.89 -11.24
N LEU A 112 4.12 3.32 -10.37
CA LEU A 112 4.55 2.35 -9.37
C LEU A 112 4.85 0.99 -10.01
N GLY A 113 5.74 0.23 -9.35
CA GLY A 113 5.96 -1.17 -9.67
C GLY A 113 4.67 -2.00 -9.58
N LYS A 114 4.60 -3.13 -10.30
CA LYS A 114 3.43 -4.01 -10.30
C LYS A 114 3.05 -4.46 -8.88
N GLU A 115 4.04 -4.84 -8.08
CA GLU A 115 3.83 -5.27 -6.69
C GLU A 115 3.21 -4.17 -5.83
N ALA A 116 3.72 -2.94 -5.93
CA ALA A 116 3.18 -1.79 -5.20
C ALA A 116 1.74 -1.48 -5.61
N ARG A 117 1.42 -1.50 -6.92
CA ARG A 117 0.04 -1.30 -7.37
C ARG A 117 -0.91 -2.38 -6.87
N ASN A 118 -0.49 -3.64 -6.93
CA ASN A 118 -1.28 -4.75 -6.39
C ASN A 118 -1.52 -4.57 -4.89
N ARG A 119 -0.48 -4.18 -4.14
CA ARG A 119 -0.61 -3.97 -2.71
C ARG A 119 -1.61 -2.87 -2.39
N LEU A 120 -1.63 -1.74 -3.13
CA LEU A 120 -2.64 -0.69 -2.96
C LEU A 120 -4.07 -1.22 -3.11
N VAL A 121 -4.31 -2.12 -4.07
CA VAL A 121 -5.64 -2.76 -4.24
C VAL A 121 -5.97 -3.66 -3.04
N GLU A 122 -4.99 -4.44 -2.56
CA GLU A 122 -5.17 -5.32 -1.40
C GLU A 122 -5.55 -4.56 -0.12
N ILE A 123 -4.96 -3.39 0.08
CA ILE A 123 -5.21 -2.53 1.26
C ILE A 123 -6.31 -1.47 1.01
N GLU A 124 -7.05 -1.58 -0.09
CA GLU A 124 -8.15 -0.69 -0.47
C GLU A 124 -7.75 0.80 -0.50
N LYS A 125 -6.60 1.09 -1.13
CA LYS A 125 -6.05 2.43 -1.40
C LYS A 125 -5.86 2.72 -2.90
N ASP A 126 -6.48 1.91 -3.75
CA ASP A 126 -6.41 2.04 -5.21
C ASP A 126 -7.27 3.17 -5.78
N ASP A 127 -8.08 3.83 -4.96
CA ASP A 127 -8.86 5.02 -5.28
C ASP A 127 -8.06 6.32 -5.22
N GLU A 128 -6.86 6.29 -4.64
CA GLU A 128 -5.93 7.42 -4.62
C GLU A 128 -5.40 7.72 -6.03
N THR A 129 -5.10 8.99 -6.29
CA THR A 129 -4.61 9.40 -7.64
C THR A 129 -3.10 9.57 -7.68
N GLN A 130 -2.49 9.87 -6.54
CA GLN A 130 -1.08 10.19 -6.43
C GLN A 130 -0.52 9.66 -5.12
N ILE A 131 0.71 9.16 -5.19
CA ILE A 131 1.51 8.82 -4.02
C ILE A 131 2.71 9.76 -3.93
N VAL A 132 3.13 10.05 -2.71
CA VAL A 132 4.20 10.99 -2.43
C VAL A 132 5.35 10.26 -1.76
N ARG A 133 6.56 10.57 -2.21
CA ARG A 133 7.81 10.01 -1.72
C ARG A 133 8.60 11.06 -0.95
N LEU A 134 9.09 10.70 0.22
CA LEU A 134 10.12 11.43 0.95
C LEU A 134 11.44 10.66 0.92
N ARG A 135 12.53 11.35 0.60
CA ARG A 135 13.88 10.77 0.53
C ARG A 135 14.59 10.89 1.87
N PHE A 136 15.12 9.76 2.34
CA PHE A 136 15.96 9.67 3.53
C PHE A 136 17.44 9.51 3.10
N SER A 137 18.25 8.80 3.86
CA SER A 137 19.64 8.51 3.53
C SER A 137 19.72 7.51 2.36
N GLY A 138 20.64 7.76 1.40
CA GLY A 138 20.91 6.83 0.30
C GLY A 138 19.67 6.44 -0.51
N LYS A 139 19.28 5.16 -0.37
CA LYS A 139 18.12 4.54 -1.03
C LYS A 139 16.86 4.49 -0.16
N ALA A 140 16.87 4.94 1.08
CA ALA A 140 15.67 4.85 1.91
C ALA A 140 14.61 5.89 1.49
N ARG A 141 13.34 5.46 1.46
CA ARG A 141 12.18 6.31 1.20
C ARG A 141 11.02 5.99 2.13
N PHE A 142 10.29 7.04 2.50
CA PHE A 142 8.88 6.87 2.86
C PHE A 142 7.99 7.12 1.66
N TYR A 143 6.94 6.33 1.57
CA TYR A 143 5.80 6.59 0.71
C TYR A 143 4.54 6.81 1.54
N GLY A 144 3.64 7.61 0.98
CA GLY A 144 2.39 7.97 1.63
C GLY A 144 1.53 8.88 0.79
N PHE A 145 0.41 9.31 1.36
CA PHE A 145 -0.52 10.25 0.73
C PHE A 145 -0.40 11.61 1.39
N LEU A 146 -0.29 12.67 0.58
CA LEU A 146 -0.27 14.04 1.09
C LEU A 146 -1.65 14.66 0.92
N ARG A 147 -2.35 14.84 2.04
CA ARG A 147 -3.66 15.50 2.09
C ARG A 147 -3.46 16.81 2.84
N GLU A 148 -3.51 17.92 2.10
CA GLU A 148 -3.02 19.23 2.55
C GLU A 148 -1.55 19.19 3.02
N HIS A 149 -1.32 19.36 4.32
CA HIS A 149 -0.03 19.31 4.98
C HIS A 149 0.16 18.02 5.80
N VAL A 150 -0.84 17.14 5.82
CA VAL A 150 -0.77 15.88 6.55
C VAL A 150 -0.22 14.82 5.61
N PHE A 151 0.93 14.27 5.97
CA PHE A 151 1.53 13.12 5.31
C PHE A 151 1.03 11.84 6.00
N HIS A 152 0.15 11.13 5.30
CA HIS A 152 -0.34 9.81 5.69
C HIS A 152 0.72 8.78 5.32
N VAL A 153 1.52 8.38 6.31
CA VAL A 153 2.58 7.39 6.15
C VAL A 153 1.96 6.05 5.78
N LEU A 154 2.46 5.45 4.69
CA LEU A 154 1.98 4.18 4.17
C LEU A 154 3.07 3.10 4.24
N TRP A 155 4.25 3.35 3.67
CA TRP A 155 5.30 2.35 3.49
C TRP A 155 6.71 2.88 3.78
N TRP A 156 7.55 2.02 4.34
CA TRP A 156 9.00 2.17 4.46
C TRP A 156 9.73 1.35 3.39
N ASP A 157 10.32 2.01 2.39
CA ASP A 157 11.03 1.38 1.28
C ASP A 157 12.55 1.65 1.38
N PRO A 158 13.32 0.76 2.03
CA PRO A 158 14.77 0.93 2.17
C PRO A 158 15.53 0.74 0.85
N GLU A 159 14.98 -0.01 -0.12
CA GLU A 159 15.70 -0.48 -1.31
C GLU A 159 15.27 0.12 -2.66
N HIS A 160 14.29 1.04 -2.68
CA HIS A 160 13.75 1.69 -3.89
C HIS A 160 12.85 0.82 -4.76
N GLU A 161 12.08 -0.06 -4.16
CA GLU A 161 11.32 -1.05 -4.92
C GLU A 161 9.96 -0.54 -5.39
N VAL A 162 9.39 0.45 -4.68
CA VAL A 162 8.03 0.96 -4.95
C VAL A 162 7.94 1.70 -6.29
N VAL A 163 8.93 2.55 -6.60
CA VAL A 163 9.08 3.23 -7.91
C VAL A 163 10.44 2.86 -8.49
N PRO A 164 10.53 1.76 -9.25
CA PRO A 164 11.80 1.32 -9.81
C PRO A 164 12.39 2.40 -10.72
N SER A 165 13.68 2.70 -10.56
CA SER A 165 14.37 3.58 -11.50
C SER A 165 14.38 2.93 -12.88
N SER A 166 13.98 3.69 -13.92
CA SER A 166 14.20 3.28 -15.30
C SER A 166 15.70 3.13 -15.52
N LYS A 167 16.22 1.90 -15.52
CA LYS A 167 17.61 1.64 -15.90
C LYS A 167 17.76 2.08 -17.35
N LYS A 168 18.46 3.19 -17.60
CA LYS A 168 19.03 3.44 -18.93
C LYS A 168 20.14 2.40 -19.08
N ASN A 169 19.92 1.39 -19.92
CA ASN A 169 21.00 0.55 -20.42
C ASN A 169 21.93 1.49 -21.19
N THR A 170 23.08 1.80 -20.60
CA THR A 170 24.23 2.39 -21.30
C THR A 170 25.20 1.26 -21.61
#